data_AF-A0A7Y7CQ65-F1
#
_entry.id   AF-A0A7Y7CQ65-F1
#
_cell.length_a   1.000
_cell.length_b   1.000
_cell.length_c   1.000
_cell.angle_alpha   90.00
_cell.angle_beta   90.00
_cell.angle_gamma   90.00
#
_symmetry.space_group_name_H-M   'P 1'
#
loop_
_entity.id
_entity.type
_entity.pdbx_description
1 polymer ?
#
loop_
_entity_poly.entity_id
_entity_poly.type
_entity_poly.pdbx_seq_one_letter_code
_entity_poly.pdbx_strand_id
1 'polypeptide(L)'
;MKKIILASLTVSLLISCVGNDKMILRESIGKINKVMVVAKISDWTGDVGKEIRNAFGQLQVGLPQPEPILSVSQVAPGGFSSMMKASRNILMIVEGEEEGITVQKNVFAQPQTVVYLQAKNDENLISLFNKNKEKIKRTFLDSDIEFTQNLFVKERLDDSKFKTLQNLGMSLIIPKKFRTVEDTGDFLWLRNHLTSGIAKSGSNNILVYSLPMAEENQVLDSIVANRNKIGKKYIPGYKEGMYMITEKAYTPFTFDAVVDGKKAYETRGKWEVKGDFMAGPFLNYTVFDKNNNRLIVVEGFTYAPSVNKRAFLFELEAIAKSLKIK
;
A
#
# COMPACT_ATOMS: atom_id res chain seq x y z
N MET A 1 3.28 -28.03 -64.46
CA MET A 1 3.46 -26.70 -63.83
C MET A 1 2.55 -26.49 -62.60
N LYS A 2 1.24 -26.77 -62.65
CA LYS A 2 0.34 -26.63 -61.48
C LYS A 2 0.75 -27.42 -60.23
N LYS A 3 1.31 -28.64 -60.37
CA LYS A 3 1.76 -29.46 -59.23
C LYS A 3 3.03 -28.92 -58.54
N ILE A 4 3.89 -28.21 -59.28
CA ILE A 4 5.13 -27.63 -58.72
C ILE A 4 4.80 -26.33 -57.98
N ILE A 5 3.86 -25.54 -58.49
CA ILE A 5 3.36 -24.34 -57.81
C ILE A 5 2.65 -24.72 -56.50
N LEU A 6 1.85 -25.80 -56.51
CA LEU A 6 1.18 -26.29 -55.31
C LEU A 6 2.19 -26.79 -54.26
N ALA A 7 3.21 -27.54 -54.68
CA ALA A 7 4.28 -27.99 -53.77
C ALA A 7 5.09 -26.82 -53.19
N SER A 8 5.38 -25.79 -53.98
CA SER A 8 6.08 -24.60 -53.52
C SER A 8 5.25 -23.78 -52.53
N LEU A 9 3.92 -23.74 -52.68
CA LEU A 9 3.01 -23.02 -51.77
C LEU A 9 2.87 -23.74 -50.42
N THR A 10 2.88 -25.08 -50.42
CA THR A 10 2.82 -25.88 -49.19
C THR A 10 4.11 -25.78 -48.37
N VAL A 11 5.27 -25.67 -49.02
CA VAL A 11 6.56 -25.50 -48.33
C VAL A 11 6.68 -24.10 -47.71
N SER A 12 6.17 -23.05 -48.35
CA SER A 12 6.15 -21.69 -47.77
C SER A 12 5.24 -21.54 -46.53
N LEU A 13 4.21 -22.39 -46.39
CA LEU A 13 3.32 -22.40 -45.22
C LEU A 13 3.94 -23.06 -43.98
N LEU A 14 5.01 -23.85 -44.13
CA LEU A 14 5.68 -24.55 -43.02
C LEU A 14 6.83 -23.76 -42.39
N ILE A 15 7.24 -22.63 -42.99
CA ILE A 15 8.37 -21.81 -42.51
C ILE A 15 7.90 -20.60 -41.66
N SER A 16 6.59 -20.36 -41.56
CA SER A 16 6.06 -19.16 -40.88
C SER A 16 5.80 -19.31 -39.37
N CYS A 17 6.12 -20.44 -38.74
CA CYS A 17 6.02 -20.59 -37.28
C CYS A 17 7.37 -20.34 -36.60
N VAL A 18 7.83 -19.09 -36.63
CA VAL A 18 8.73 -18.58 -35.58
C VAL A 18 7.82 -18.10 -34.45
N GLY A 19 7.43 -19.05 -33.59
CA GLY A 19 6.58 -18.78 -32.43
C GLY A 19 7.29 -17.81 -31.49
N ASN A 20 6.81 -16.58 -31.43
CA ASN A 20 7.19 -15.63 -30.41
C ASN A 20 6.34 -15.92 -29.16
N ASP A 21 6.56 -17.09 -28.57
CA ASP A 21 5.79 -17.59 -27.42
C ASP A 21 6.11 -16.73 -26.19
N LYS A 22 5.38 -15.62 -26.05
CA LYS A 22 5.31 -14.90 -24.78
C LYS A 22 4.66 -15.84 -23.77
N MET A 23 5.46 -16.38 -22.86
CA MET A 23 4.99 -17.21 -21.75
C MET A 23 3.90 -16.45 -20.98
N ILE A 24 2.65 -16.89 -21.09
CA ILE A 24 1.54 -16.29 -20.37
C ILE A 24 1.66 -16.71 -18.90
N LEU A 25 2.12 -15.77 -18.07
CA LEU A 25 2.17 -15.97 -16.63
C LEU A 25 0.76 -15.92 -16.05
N ARG A 26 0.44 -16.89 -15.19
CA ARG A 26 -0.80 -16.89 -14.41
C ARG A 26 -0.89 -15.69 -13.46
N GLU A 27 -2.10 -15.41 -13.00
CA GLU A 27 -2.31 -14.40 -11.97
C GLU A 27 -1.67 -14.80 -10.63
N SER A 28 -1.07 -13.82 -9.97
CA SER A 28 -0.55 -13.98 -8.61
C SER A 28 -1.68 -14.13 -7.59
N ILE A 29 -1.41 -14.86 -6.50
CA ILE A 29 -2.31 -15.07 -5.37
C ILE A 29 -1.69 -14.58 -4.06
N GLY A 30 -2.50 -14.48 -3.02
CA GLY A 30 -2.06 -14.14 -1.67
C GLY A 30 -2.68 -12.85 -1.14
N LYS A 31 -2.74 -12.76 0.20
CA LYS A 31 -3.24 -11.58 0.91
C LYS A 31 -2.26 -10.42 0.75
N ILE A 32 -2.79 -9.21 0.78
CA ILE A 32 -2.00 -7.98 0.89
C ILE A 32 -1.16 -7.99 2.16
N ASN A 33 0.05 -7.44 2.08
CA ASN A 33 1.04 -7.35 3.13
C ASN A 33 1.37 -8.73 3.72
N LYS A 34 1.50 -9.72 2.85
CA LYS A 34 1.96 -11.08 3.19
C LYS A 34 3.16 -11.44 2.34
N VAL A 35 4.22 -11.90 2.97
CA VAL A 35 5.45 -12.37 2.33
C VAL A 35 5.60 -13.88 2.54
N MET A 36 5.80 -14.62 1.45
CA MET A 36 6.20 -16.03 1.50
C MET A 36 7.73 -16.10 1.56
N VAL A 37 8.29 -16.66 2.63
CA VAL A 37 9.72 -16.88 2.79
C VAL A 37 10.04 -18.31 2.32
N VAL A 38 10.93 -18.46 1.36
CA VAL A 38 11.45 -19.75 0.92
C VAL A 38 12.84 -19.89 1.50
N ALA A 39 12.99 -20.73 2.52
CA ALA A 39 14.22 -20.90 3.29
C ALA A 39 14.33 -22.33 3.82
N LYS A 40 15.55 -22.84 4.05
CA LYS A 40 15.69 -24.15 4.70
C LYS A 40 15.08 -24.09 6.10
N ILE A 41 14.71 -25.26 6.63
CA ILE A 41 14.11 -25.33 7.97
C ILE A 41 15.12 -24.83 9.02
N SER A 42 16.41 -25.17 8.86
CA SER A 42 17.51 -24.66 9.70
C SER A 42 17.50 -23.14 9.79
N ASP A 43 17.57 -22.46 8.65
CA ASP A 43 17.69 -21.00 8.57
C ASP A 43 16.43 -20.35 9.12
N TRP A 44 15.26 -20.93 8.83
CA TRP A 44 13.98 -20.43 9.33
C TRP A 44 13.84 -20.56 10.85
N THR A 45 14.24 -21.70 11.44
CA THR A 45 14.19 -21.89 12.89
C THR A 45 15.32 -21.18 13.64
N GLY A 46 16.44 -20.93 12.96
CA GLY A 46 17.60 -20.22 13.48
C GLY A 46 17.51 -18.69 13.40
N ASP A 47 18.68 -18.06 13.45
CA ASP A 47 18.80 -16.60 13.58
C ASP A 47 18.40 -15.84 12.30
N VAL A 48 18.63 -16.40 11.11
CA VAL A 48 18.17 -15.81 9.84
C VAL A 48 16.66 -15.58 9.86
N GLY A 49 15.89 -16.63 10.18
CA GLY A 49 14.44 -16.58 10.27
C GLY A 49 13.94 -15.69 11.40
N LYS A 50 14.66 -15.64 12.54
CA LYS A 50 14.37 -14.74 13.65
C LYS A 50 14.47 -13.27 13.22
N GLU A 51 15.53 -12.89 12.53
CA GLU A 51 15.71 -11.51 12.03
C GLU A 51 14.63 -11.12 11.02
N ILE A 52 14.26 -12.03 10.12
CA ILE A 52 13.16 -11.81 9.16
C ILE A 52 11.83 -11.61 9.89
N ARG A 53 11.49 -12.48 10.85
CA ARG A 53 10.26 -12.36 11.65
C ARG A 53 10.24 -11.06 12.47
N ASN A 54 11.37 -10.66 13.04
CA ASN A 54 11.48 -9.42 13.80
C ASN A 54 11.26 -8.19 12.91
N ALA A 55 11.88 -8.15 11.74
CA ALA A 55 11.78 -7.01 10.82
C ALA A 55 10.39 -6.90 10.18
N PHE A 56 9.81 -8.01 9.72
CA PHE A 56 8.51 -7.99 9.04
C PHE A 56 7.34 -7.99 10.03
N GLY A 57 7.51 -8.60 11.20
CA GLY A 57 6.54 -8.64 12.29
C GLY A 57 6.47 -7.37 13.13
N GLN A 58 7.23 -6.31 12.81
CA GLN A 58 7.12 -5.00 13.45
C GLN A 58 5.67 -4.52 13.44
N LEU A 59 5.18 -4.02 14.57
CA LEU A 59 3.81 -3.56 14.69
C LEU A 59 3.61 -2.27 13.89
N GLN A 60 2.52 -2.18 13.15
CA GLN A 60 2.14 -0.97 12.46
C GLN A 60 1.67 0.08 13.47
N VAL A 61 2.35 1.22 13.47
CA VAL A 61 2.03 2.39 14.30
C VAL A 61 0.67 2.99 13.91
N GLY A 62 0.03 3.66 14.87
CA GLY A 62 -1.28 4.29 14.69
C GLY A 62 -2.47 3.34 14.73
N LEU A 63 -2.28 2.02 14.93
CA LEU A 63 -3.39 1.08 15.09
C LEU A 63 -3.85 0.98 16.55
N PRO A 64 -5.17 0.87 16.82
CA PRO A 64 -5.68 0.61 18.17
C PRO A 64 -5.35 -0.81 18.66
N GLN A 65 -5.40 -1.81 17.79
CA GLN A 65 -4.95 -3.17 18.06
C GLN A 65 -3.59 -3.42 17.39
N PRO A 66 -2.62 -4.03 18.09
CA PRO A 66 -1.34 -4.41 17.50
C PRO A 66 -1.52 -5.35 16.29
N GLU A 67 -1.05 -4.93 15.12
CA GLU A 67 -1.00 -5.78 13.93
C GLU A 67 0.38 -5.63 13.25
N PRO A 68 0.99 -6.73 12.76
CA PRO A 68 2.29 -6.66 12.10
C PRO A 68 2.17 -5.96 10.74
N ILE A 69 3.14 -5.12 10.39
CA ILE A 69 3.17 -4.41 9.11
C ILE A 69 3.15 -5.39 7.94
N LEU A 70 3.93 -6.47 8.02
CA LEU A 70 3.92 -7.60 7.10
C LEU A 70 3.66 -8.90 7.86
N SER A 71 2.81 -9.75 7.29
CA SER A 71 2.66 -11.13 7.76
C SER A 71 3.60 -12.04 6.98
N VAL A 72 4.17 -13.04 7.65
CA VAL A 72 5.10 -13.99 7.03
C VAL A 72 4.56 -15.41 7.09
N SER A 73 4.83 -16.18 6.04
CA SER A 73 4.73 -17.64 6.06
C SER A 73 6.00 -18.21 5.46
N GLN A 74 6.36 -19.45 5.84
CA GLN A 74 7.55 -20.10 5.31
C GLN A 74 7.21 -21.40 4.58
N VAL A 75 8.05 -21.73 3.59
CA VAL A 75 8.12 -23.05 2.99
C VAL A 75 9.58 -23.44 2.74
N ALA A 76 9.92 -24.72 2.93
CA ALA A 76 11.22 -25.26 2.55
C ALA A 76 11.38 -25.29 1.01
N PRO A 77 12.60 -25.16 0.45
CA PRO A 77 12.81 -25.18 -1.00
C PRO A 77 12.20 -26.41 -1.70
N GLY A 78 12.33 -27.60 -1.10
CA GLY A 78 11.73 -28.84 -1.64
C GLY A 78 10.19 -28.86 -1.61
N GLY A 79 9.57 -28.04 -0.76
CA GLY A 79 8.12 -27.87 -0.66
C GLY A 79 7.56 -26.71 -1.49
N PHE A 80 8.40 -25.94 -2.18
CA PHE A 80 8.01 -24.75 -2.93
C PHE A 80 7.33 -25.11 -4.26
N SER A 81 6.12 -25.63 -4.14
CA SER A 81 5.32 -26.19 -5.23
C SER A 81 4.84 -25.13 -6.23
N SER A 82 4.29 -25.59 -7.36
CA SER A 82 3.66 -24.70 -8.35
C SER A 82 2.62 -23.78 -7.71
N MET A 83 1.78 -24.25 -6.78
CA MET A 83 0.79 -23.36 -6.13
C MET A 83 1.46 -22.23 -5.34
N MET A 84 2.52 -22.53 -4.59
CA MET A 84 3.21 -21.53 -3.77
C MET A 84 4.00 -20.52 -4.60
N LYS A 85 4.53 -20.95 -5.75
CA LYS A 85 5.15 -20.08 -6.75
C LYS A 85 4.20 -18.99 -7.26
N ALA A 86 2.89 -19.13 -7.13
CA ALA A 86 1.94 -18.07 -7.49
C ALA A 86 1.87 -16.94 -6.45
N SER A 87 2.53 -17.04 -5.30
CA SER A 87 2.48 -16.01 -4.25
C SER A 87 2.98 -14.67 -4.76
N ARG A 88 2.23 -13.58 -4.50
CA ARG A 88 2.55 -12.24 -4.99
C ARG A 88 3.90 -11.70 -4.51
N ASN A 89 4.22 -11.91 -3.23
CA ASN A 89 5.46 -11.44 -2.61
C ASN A 89 6.24 -12.63 -2.05
N ILE A 90 7.47 -12.80 -2.51
CA ILE A 90 8.33 -13.93 -2.16
C ILE A 90 9.71 -13.42 -1.75
N LEU A 91 10.21 -13.89 -0.60
CA LEU A 91 11.59 -13.70 -0.16
C LEU A 91 12.30 -15.06 -0.26
N MET A 92 13.24 -15.19 -1.19
CA MET A 92 14.07 -16.38 -1.39
C MET A 92 15.35 -16.23 -0.58
N ILE A 93 15.59 -17.12 0.37
CA ILE A 93 16.84 -17.23 1.11
C ILE A 93 17.69 -18.31 0.44
N VAL A 94 18.87 -17.92 -0.04
CA VAL A 94 19.73 -18.79 -0.84
C VAL A 94 21.14 -18.77 -0.26
N GLU A 95 21.69 -19.95 0.04
CA GLU A 95 23.11 -20.08 0.35
C GLU A 95 23.90 -20.32 -0.94
N GLY A 96 24.97 -19.56 -1.16
CA GLY A 96 25.84 -19.70 -2.32
C GLY A 96 27.06 -18.79 -2.29
N GLU A 97 27.95 -18.96 -3.26
CA GLU A 97 29.23 -18.23 -3.32
C GLU A 97 29.06 -16.72 -3.57
N GLU A 98 27.99 -16.31 -4.25
CA GLU A 98 27.68 -14.91 -4.50
C GLU A 98 26.94 -14.29 -3.32
N GLU A 99 27.30 -13.06 -2.95
CA GLU A 99 26.60 -12.28 -1.92
C GLU A 99 25.86 -11.12 -2.58
N GLY A 100 24.55 -11.02 -2.35
CA GLY A 100 23.76 -9.96 -2.97
C GLY A 100 22.26 -10.03 -2.73
N ILE A 101 21.60 -8.92 -3.07
CA ILE A 101 20.14 -8.80 -3.09
C ILE A 101 19.70 -8.47 -4.50
N THR A 102 18.83 -9.32 -5.05
CA THR A 102 18.25 -9.12 -6.37
C THR A 102 16.74 -9.08 -6.26
N VAL A 103 16.11 -8.07 -6.86
CA VAL A 103 14.64 -7.96 -6.96
C VAL A 103 14.23 -8.32 -8.39
N GLN A 104 13.38 -9.33 -8.52
CA GLN A 104 12.81 -9.74 -9.79
C GLN A 104 11.29 -9.57 -9.78
N LYS A 105 10.74 -9.18 -10.94
CA LYS A 105 9.30 -9.06 -11.14
C LYS A 105 8.82 -10.21 -12.02
N ASN A 106 7.62 -10.68 -11.75
CA ASN A 106 6.89 -11.63 -12.60
C ASN A 106 7.68 -12.91 -12.95
N VAL A 107 8.32 -13.53 -11.95
CA VAL A 107 9.14 -14.74 -12.18
C VAL A 107 8.26 -15.97 -12.47
N PHE A 108 7.16 -16.12 -11.73
CA PHE A 108 6.29 -17.30 -11.79
C PHE A 108 4.80 -16.97 -11.95
N ALA A 109 4.41 -15.73 -11.66
CA ALA A 109 3.04 -15.22 -11.74
C ALA A 109 3.07 -13.69 -11.91
N GLN A 110 1.94 -13.07 -12.25
CA GLN A 110 1.86 -11.62 -12.43
C GLN A 110 0.62 -10.99 -11.76
N PRO A 111 0.71 -9.78 -11.17
CA PRO A 111 1.96 -9.11 -10.81
C PRO A 111 2.66 -9.81 -9.63
N GLN A 112 3.97 -9.96 -9.66
CA GLN A 112 4.73 -10.63 -8.59
C GLN A 112 6.04 -9.91 -8.32
N THR A 113 6.45 -9.89 -7.05
CA THR A 113 7.76 -9.42 -6.58
C THR A 113 8.48 -10.54 -5.85
N VAL A 114 9.65 -10.92 -6.34
CA VAL A 114 10.54 -11.91 -5.73
C VAL A 114 11.84 -11.22 -5.35
N VAL A 115 12.18 -11.25 -4.07
CA VAL A 115 13.46 -10.76 -3.56
C VAL A 115 14.33 -11.97 -3.26
N TYR A 116 15.50 -12.04 -3.87
CA TYR A 116 16.53 -13.02 -3.57
C TYR A 116 17.52 -12.39 -2.60
N LEU A 117 17.74 -13.04 -1.46
CA LEU A 117 18.79 -12.73 -0.51
C LEU A 117 19.77 -13.90 -0.54
N GLN A 118 20.97 -13.66 -1.05
CA GLN A 118 21.97 -14.70 -1.25
C GLN A 118 23.26 -14.36 -0.51
N ALA A 119 23.83 -15.33 0.21
CA ALA A 119 25.16 -15.22 0.82
C ALA A 119 25.75 -16.60 1.15
N LYS A 120 27.02 -16.65 1.58
CA LYS A 120 27.75 -17.91 1.81
C LYS A 120 27.30 -18.72 3.02
N ASN A 121 26.81 -18.05 4.05
CA ASN A 121 26.44 -18.64 5.34
C ASN A 121 25.43 -17.74 6.06
N ASP A 122 24.91 -18.22 7.19
CA ASP A 122 23.91 -17.53 8.01
C ASP A 122 24.37 -16.16 8.52
N GLU A 123 25.62 -16.00 8.95
CA GLU A 123 26.14 -14.72 9.45
C GLU A 123 26.12 -13.64 8.36
N ASN A 124 26.57 -13.99 7.16
CA ASN A 124 26.52 -13.11 6.00
C ASN A 124 25.06 -12.82 5.57
N LEU A 125 24.17 -13.81 5.60
CA LEU A 125 22.74 -13.62 5.31
C LEU A 125 22.11 -12.61 6.29
N ILE A 126 22.37 -12.76 7.59
CA ILE A 126 21.87 -11.86 8.63
C ILE A 126 22.40 -10.45 8.43
N SER A 127 23.70 -10.30 8.20
CA SER A 127 24.34 -9.00 7.97
C SER A 127 23.75 -8.29 6.75
N LEU A 128 23.64 -9.01 5.63
CA LEU A 128 23.10 -8.49 4.39
C LEU A 128 21.61 -8.12 4.52
N PHE A 129 20.82 -8.96 5.20
CA PHE A 129 19.42 -8.66 5.50
C PHE A 129 19.30 -7.42 6.37
N ASN A 130 20.03 -7.35 7.48
CA ASN A 130 19.93 -6.22 8.42
C ASN A 130 20.33 -4.89 7.80
N LYS A 131 21.34 -4.89 6.93
CA LYS A 131 21.75 -3.71 6.15
C LYS A 131 20.65 -3.21 5.19
N ASN A 132 19.75 -4.08 4.74
CA ASN A 132 18.80 -3.79 3.67
C ASN A 132 17.32 -3.98 4.05
N LYS A 133 17.01 -4.35 5.30
CA LYS A 133 15.67 -4.77 5.74
C LYS A 133 14.58 -3.73 5.44
N GLU A 134 14.88 -2.45 5.60
CA GLU A 134 13.93 -1.37 5.30
C GLU A 134 13.63 -1.28 3.80
N LYS A 135 14.65 -1.42 2.94
CA LYS A 135 14.49 -1.46 1.49
C LYS A 135 13.70 -2.68 1.04
N ILE A 136 13.98 -3.86 1.61
CA ILE A 136 13.25 -5.11 1.30
C ILE A 136 11.78 -4.98 1.72
N LYS A 137 11.53 -4.53 2.96
CA LYS A 137 10.18 -4.28 3.48
C LYS A 137 9.41 -3.32 2.57
N ARG A 138 10.04 -2.21 2.18
CA ARG A 138 9.44 -1.21 1.30
C ARG A 138 9.15 -1.77 -0.09
N THR A 139 10.03 -2.60 -0.64
CA THR A 139 9.84 -3.27 -1.95
C THR A 139 8.55 -4.09 -2.00
N PHE A 140 8.23 -4.84 -0.93
CA PHE A 140 6.98 -5.59 -0.85
C PHE A 140 5.76 -4.70 -0.63
N LEU A 141 5.85 -3.72 0.27
CA LEU A 141 4.75 -2.79 0.54
C LEU A 141 4.38 -1.98 -0.70
N ASP A 142 5.36 -1.46 -1.44
CA ASP A 142 5.10 -0.70 -2.67
C ASP A 142 4.51 -1.58 -3.76
N SER A 143 4.94 -2.85 -3.86
CA SER A 143 4.33 -3.81 -4.79
C SER A 143 2.85 -4.06 -4.47
N ASP A 144 2.50 -4.12 -3.19
CA ASP A 144 1.11 -4.31 -2.76
C ASP A 144 0.29 -3.03 -2.96
N ILE A 145 0.87 -1.83 -2.75
CA ILE A 145 0.23 -0.55 -3.06
C ILE A 145 -0.11 -0.47 -4.55
N GLU A 146 0.87 -0.78 -5.42
CA GLU A 146 0.68 -0.79 -6.87
C GLU A 146 -0.43 -1.77 -7.28
N PHE A 147 -0.42 -2.99 -6.74
CA PHE A 147 -1.48 -3.96 -7.00
C PHE A 147 -2.85 -3.45 -6.55
N THR A 148 -2.97 -2.87 -5.36
CA THR A 148 -4.23 -2.31 -4.85
C THR A 148 -4.71 -1.14 -5.70
N GLN A 149 -3.82 -0.23 -6.12
CA GLN A 149 -4.16 0.86 -7.03
C GLN A 149 -4.68 0.33 -8.37
N ASN A 150 -4.03 -0.69 -8.94
CA ASN A 150 -4.46 -1.33 -10.19
C ASN A 150 -5.86 -1.96 -10.08
N LEU A 151 -6.22 -2.50 -8.91
CA LEU A 151 -7.60 -2.94 -8.66
C LEU A 151 -8.57 -1.76 -8.63
N PHE A 152 -8.21 -0.66 -7.97
CA PHE A 152 -9.07 0.51 -7.85
C PHE A 152 -9.25 1.28 -9.16
N VAL A 153 -8.26 1.28 -10.05
CA VAL A 153 -8.37 1.86 -11.40
C VAL A 153 -9.54 1.25 -12.18
N LYS A 154 -9.73 -0.08 -12.09
CA LYS A 154 -10.81 -0.78 -12.80
C LYS A 154 -12.21 -0.34 -12.38
N GLU A 155 -12.33 0.25 -11.20
CA GLU A 155 -13.58 0.71 -10.61
C GLU A 155 -13.53 2.19 -10.23
N ARG A 156 -12.65 2.96 -10.85
CA ARG A 156 -12.39 4.36 -10.49
C ARG A 156 -13.58 5.26 -10.80
N LEU A 157 -13.89 6.17 -9.87
CA LEU A 157 -14.80 7.29 -10.10
C LEU A 157 -14.09 8.38 -10.90
N ASP A 158 -14.82 9.01 -11.82
CA ASP A 158 -14.33 10.18 -12.54
C ASP A 158 -14.12 11.37 -11.60
N ASP A 159 -12.90 11.92 -11.59
CA ASP A 159 -12.52 13.06 -10.77
C ASP A 159 -13.34 14.32 -11.08
N SER A 160 -13.88 14.43 -12.29
CA SER A 160 -14.73 15.56 -12.72
C SER A 160 -15.98 15.72 -11.84
N LYS A 161 -16.37 14.65 -11.14
CA LYS A 161 -17.52 14.62 -10.22
C LYS A 161 -17.25 15.30 -8.88
N PHE A 162 -15.99 15.63 -8.57
CA PHE A 162 -15.60 16.21 -7.29
C PHE A 162 -15.09 17.64 -7.49
N LYS A 163 -15.89 18.62 -7.05
CA LYS A 163 -15.58 20.05 -7.16
C LYS A 163 -14.23 20.37 -6.50
N THR A 164 -13.98 19.81 -5.33
CA THR A 164 -12.71 20.02 -4.61
C THR A 164 -11.50 19.51 -5.39
N LEU A 165 -11.59 18.35 -6.06
CA LEU A 165 -10.46 17.86 -6.86
C LEU A 165 -10.21 18.73 -8.10
N GLN A 166 -11.28 19.27 -8.71
CA GLN A 166 -11.16 20.21 -9.81
C GLN A 166 -10.51 21.53 -9.38
N ASN A 167 -11.01 22.13 -8.29
CA ASN A 167 -10.48 23.38 -7.74
C ASN A 167 -9.02 23.26 -7.30
N LEU A 168 -8.66 22.12 -6.72
CA LEU A 168 -7.30 21.84 -6.29
C LEU A 168 -6.40 21.36 -7.44
N GLY A 169 -6.91 21.17 -8.66
CA GLY A 169 -6.10 20.73 -9.80
C GLY A 169 -5.44 19.38 -9.55
N MET A 170 -6.17 18.41 -8.99
CA MET A 170 -5.61 17.13 -8.56
C MET A 170 -6.42 15.93 -9.04
N SER A 171 -5.80 14.75 -8.98
CA SER A 171 -6.40 13.47 -9.35
C SER A 171 -6.11 12.42 -8.28
N LEU A 172 -7.09 11.57 -7.97
CA LEU A 172 -6.97 10.47 -7.02
C LEU A 172 -7.68 9.23 -7.59
N ILE A 173 -7.11 8.05 -7.38
CA ILE A 173 -7.74 6.77 -7.74
C ILE A 173 -8.76 6.41 -6.66
N ILE A 174 -9.97 6.95 -6.77
CA ILE A 174 -11.08 6.72 -5.83
C ILE A 174 -11.98 5.61 -6.37
N PRO A 175 -12.09 4.43 -5.73
CA PRO A 175 -12.95 3.36 -6.22
C PRO A 175 -14.44 3.65 -5.98
N LYS A 176 -15.31 3.11 -6.84
CA LYS A 176 -16.78 3.31 -6.86
C LYS A 176 -17.51 2.91 -5.59
N LYS A 177 -16.85 2.30 -4.60
CA LYS A 177 -17.42 2.00 -3.29
C LYS A 177 -17.56 3.24 -2.38
N PHE A 178 -16.82 4.30 -2.67
CA PHE A 178 -16.94 5.57 -1.95
C PHE A 178 -18.13 6.40 -2.44
N ARG A 179 -18.74 7.13 -1.51
CA ARG A 179 -19.85 8.08 -1.73
C ARG A 179 -19.49 9.43 -1.12
N THR A 180 -19.92 10.50 -1.75
CA THR A 180 -19.74 11.87 -1.23
C THR A 180 -20.59 12.08 0.00
N VAL A 181 -19.95 12.51 1.09
CA VAL A 181 -20.62 13.03 2.28
C VAL A 181 -20.70 14.54 2.18
N GLU A 182 -19.59 15.19 1.80
CA GLU A 182 -19.52 16.63 1.63
C GLU A 182 -18.47 16.99 0.57
N ASP A 183 -18.76 17.99 -0.26
CA ASP A 183 -17.83 18.54 -1.25
C ASP A 183 -18.12 20.04 -1.42
N THR A 184 -17.30 20.87 -0.77
CA THR A 184 -17.48 22.33 -0.74
C THR A 184 -16.73 23.03 -1.88
N GLY A 185 -15.76 22.35 -2.49
CA GLY A 185 -14.76 22.94 -3.39
C GLY A 185 -13.42 23.22 -2.71
N ASP A 186 -13.39 23.35 -1.39
CA ASP A 186 -12.17 23.51 -0.57
C ASP A 186 -11.91 22.32 0.35
N PHE A 187 -12.94 21.50 0.55
CA PHE A 187 -12.96 20.31 1.39
C PHE A 187 -13.86 19.25 0.77
N LEU A 188 -13.32 18.04 0.66
CA LEU A 188 -14.01 16.84 0.21
C LEU A 188 -13.96 15.78 1.31
N TRP A 189 -15.12 15.21 1.61
CA TRP A 189 -15.28 14.03 2.46
C TRP A 189 -16.01 12.93 1.70
N LEU A 190 -15.33 11.80 1.54
CA LEU A 190 -15.90 10.58 0.99
C LEU A 190 -15.99 9.49 2.05
N ARG A 191 -17.02 8.65 1.95
CA ARG A 191 -17.25 7.52 2.83
C ARG A 191 -17.57 6.25 2.05
N ASN A 192 -16.96 5.15 2.45
CA ASN A 192 -17.31 3.80 2.06
C ASN A 192 -17.81 3.05 3.30
N HIS A 193 -19.06 2.59 3.29
CA HIS A 193 -19.61 1.77 4.38
C HIS A 193 -19.08 0.33 4.29
N LEU A 194 -18.55 -0.19 5.40
CA LEU A 194 -18.01 -1.54 5.48
C LEU A 194 -19.14 -2.52 5.79
N THR A 195 -19.86 -2.94 4.74
CA THR A 195 -21.05 -3.80 4.83
C THR A 195 -20.82 -5.24 4.36
N SER A 196 -19.61 -5.57 3.89
CA SER A 196 -19.28 -6.87 3.29
C SER A 196 -17.94 -7.42 3.79
N GLY A 197 -17.82 -8.75 3.82
CA GLY A 197 -16.59 -9.44 4.21
C GLY A 197 -16.48 -9.61 5.73
N ILE A 198 -15.28 -9.38 6.28
CA ILE A 198 -14.97 -9.61 7.71
C ILE A 198 -15.60 -8.51 8.58
N ALA A 199 -15.77 -7.29 8.04
CA ALA A 199 -16.44 -6.19 8.71
C ALA A 199 -17.93 -6.16 8.33
N LYS A 200 -18.81 -6.27 9.32
CA LYS A 200 -20.27 -6.13 9.16
C LYS A 200 -20.81 -4.76 9.59
N SER A 201 -19.93 -3.91 10.13
CA SER A 201 -20.22 -2.54 10.52
C SER A 201 -18.93 -1.73 10.45
N GLY A 202 -19.05 -0.45 10.11
CA GLY A 202 -17.93 0.46 10.02
C GLY A 202 -17.92 1.33 8.76
N SER A 203 -16.88 2.13 8.64
CA SER A 203 -16.64 2.94 7.44
C SER A 203 -15.16 3.22 7.23
N ASN A 204 -14.77 3.29 5.96
CA ASN A 204 -13.53 3.93 5.52
C ASN A 204 -13.89 5.32 5.00
N ASN A 205 -13.10 6.32 5.37
CA ASN A 205 -13.33 7.71 5.03
C ASN A 205 -12.07 8.31 4.41
N ILE A 206 -12.27 9.20 3.45
CA ILE A 206 -11.20 9.98 2.81
C ILE A 206 -11.55 11.45 2.98
N LEU A 207 -10.59 12.24 3.40
CA LEU A 207 -10.67 13.70 3.43
C LEU A 207 -9.62 14.27 2.46
N VAL A 208 -10.01 15.30 1.72
CA VAL A 208 -9.08 16.07 0.87
C VAL A 208 -9.32 17.55 1.10
N TYR A 209 -8.25 18.29 1.37
CA TYR A 209 -8.29 19.75 1.55
C TYR A 209 -6.90 20.34 1.31
N SER A 210 -6.83 21.67 1.26
CA SER A 210 -5.56 22.40 1.20
C SER A 210 -5.34 23.23 2.46
N LEU A 211 -4.07 23.54 2.73
CA LEU A 211 -3.64 24.47 3.77
C LEU A 211 -2.68 25.50 3.15
N PRO A 212 -2.55 26.71 3.73
CA PRO A 212 -1.51 27.64 3.35
C PRO A 212 -0.11 26.99 3.44
N MET A 213 0.79 27.39 2.55
CA MET A 213 2.20 26.99 2.66
C MET A 213 2.79 27.47 3.99
N ALA A 214 3.64 26.65 4.58
CA ALA A 214 4.44 26.99 5.74
C ALA A 214 5.83 26.36 5.62
N GLU A 215 6.77 26.85 6.42
CA GLU A 215 8.11 26.27 6.50
C GLU A 215 8.05 24.84 7.03
N GLU A 216 9.01 24.02 6.60
CA GLU A 216 8.97 22.58 6.81
C GLU A 216 8.78 22.16 8.28
N ASN A 217 9.56 22.74 9.19
CA ASN A 217 9.45 22.47 10.63
C ASN A 217 8.08 22.90 11.17
N GLN A 218 7.52 24.01 10.68
CA GLN A 218 6.19 24.46 11.08
C GLN A 218 5.09 23.52 10.56
N VAL A 219 5.28 22.93 9.37
CA VAL A 219 4.37 21.91 8.85
C VAL A 219 4.34 20.72 9.79
N LEU A 220 5.51 20.15 10.13
CA LEU A 220 5.62 19.01 11.05
C LEU A 220 4.89 19.24 12.37
N ASP A 221 5.13 20.40 13.01
CA ASP A 221 4.55 20.74 14.31
C ASP A 221 3.03 20.99 14.24
N SER A 222 2.52 21.39 13.06
CA SER A 222 1.12 21.80 12.90
C SER A 222 0.18 20.70 12.39
N ILE A 223 0.67 19.53 11.97
CA ILE A 223 -0.17 18.44 11.39
C ILE A 223 -1.37 18.11 12.30
N VAL A 224 -1.12 17.83 13.57
CA VAL A 224 -2.17 17.44 14.53
C VAL A 224 -3.14 18.60 14.81
N ALA A 225 -2.62 19.82 14.92
CA ALA A 225 -3.44 21.00 15.17
C ALA A 225 -4.38 21.29 13.98
N ASN A 226 -3.85 21.24 12.76
CA ASN A 226 -4.61 21.41 11.53
C ASN A 226 -5.66 20.31 11.36
N ARG A 227 -5.28 19.05 11.63
CA ARG A 227 -6.22 17.93 11.62
C ARG A 227 -7.39 18.15 12.57
N ASN A 228 -7.12 18.55 13.82
CA ASN A 228 -8.15 18.80 14.81
C ASN A 228 -9.05 20.00 14.43
N LYS A 229 -8.50 21.02 13.76
CA LYS A 229 -9.27 22.14 13.22
C LYS A 229 -10.26 21.69 12.13
N ILE A 230 -9.80 20.83 11.22
CA ILE A 230 -10.65 20.24 10.16
C ILE A 230 -11.71 19.31 10.76
N GLY A 231 -11.34 18.44 11.69
CA GLY A 231 -12.26 17.55 12.40
C GLY A 231 -13.36 18.30 13.13
N LYS A 232 -13.01 19.38 13.85
CA LYS A 232 -13.99 20.25 14.52
C LYS A 232 -14.95 20.93 13.55
N LYS A 233 -14.46 21.34 12.37
CA LYS A 233 -15.26 22.10 11.40
C LYS A 233 -16.20 21.20 10.59
N TYR A 234 -15.73 20.02 10.17
CA TYR A 234 -16.42 19.23 9.16
C TYR A 234 -16.88 17.85 9.62
N ILE A 235 -16.43 17.37 10.79
CA ILE A 235 -16.73 16.01 11.25
C ILE A 235 -17.41 16.07 12.62
N PRO A 236 -18.73 16.39 12.65
CA PRO A 236 -19.49 16.44 13.88
C PRO A 236 -19.70 15.04 14.47
N GLY A 237 -19.85 14.98 15.79
CA GLY A 237 -20.35 13.81 16.49
C GLY A 237 -21.89 13.81 16.53
N TYR A 238 -22.46 12.88 17.30
CA TYR A 238 -23.91 12.72 17.40
C TYR A 238 -24.63 13.90 18.07
N LYS A 239 -23.95 14.62 18.97
CA LYS A 239 -24.50 15.78 19.69
C LYS A 239 -23.68 17.03 19.44
N GLU A 240 -24.30 18.19 19.63
CA GLU A 240 -23.61 19.47 19.60
C GLU A 240 -22.41 19.47 20.56
N GLY A 241 -21.29 20.06 20.12
CA GLY A 241 -20.03 20.08 20.86
C GLY A 241 -19.18 18.81 20.74
N MET A 242 -19.71 17.73 20.14
CA MET A 242 -18.93 16.54 19.79
C MET A 242 -18.35 16.67 18.37
N TYR A 243 -17.10 16.29 18.20
CA TYR A 243 -16.42 16.33 16.90
C TYR A 243 -15.16 15.45 16.91
N MET A 244 -14.68 15.09 15.72
CA MET A 244 -13.45 14.32 15.58
C MET A 244 -12.22 15.11 16.01
N ILE A 245 -11.37 14.47 16.82
CA ILE A 245 -10.02 14.91 17.16
C ILE A 245 -9.04 13.75 17.00
N THR A 246 -7.76 14.07 17.00
CA THR A 246 -6.68 13.11 17.22
C THR A 246 -6.73 12.65 18.68
N GLU A 247 -6.62 11.34 18.91
CA GLU A 247 -6.69 10.74 20.25
C GLU A 247 -5.61 11.34 21.15
N LYS A 248 -6.01 11.93 22.28
CA LYS A 248 -5.07 12.63 23.17
C LYS A 248 -4.09 11.70 23.88
N ALA A 249 -4.48 10.46 24.10
CA ALA A 249 -3.68 9.46 24.80
C ALA A 249 -2.57 8.84 23.92
N TYR A 250 -2.53 9.16 22.63
CA TYR A 250 -1.59 8.57 21.69
C TYR A 250 -0.94 9.65 20.80
N THR A 251 0.38 9.79 20.91
CA THR A 251 1.14 10.69 20.02
C THR A 251 1.27 10.05 18.64
N PRO A 252 0.78 10.70 17.56
CA PRO A 252 0.95 10.20 16.20
C PRO A 252 2.42 10.13 15.79
N PHE A 253 2.73 9.21 14.88
CA PHE A 253 4.06 9.05 14.30
C PHE A 253 4.08 9.70 12.91
N THR A 254 5.07 10.55 12.66
CA THR A 254 5.26 11.21 11.37
C THR A 254 6.55 10.72 10.71
N PHE A 255 6.47 10.42 9.42
CA PHE A 255 7.57 9.94 8.60
C PHE A 255 7.75 10.86 7.39
N ASP A 256 8.99 11.02 6.93
CA ASP A 256 9.25 11.56 5.60
C ASP A 256 8.63 10.64 4.53
N ALA A 257 7.98 11.27 3.56
CA ALA A 257 7.35 10.59 2.45
C ALA A 257 7.59 11.34 1.13
N VAL A 258 7.33 10.66 0.03
CA VAL A 258 7.29 11.24 -1.30
C VAL A 258 5.99 10.80 -1.95
N VAL A 259 5.21 11.77 -2.42
CA VAL A 259 3.95 11.55 -3.14
C VAL A 259 4.00 12.37 -4.40
N ASP A 260 3.76 11.74 -5.56
CA ASP A 260 3.84 12.40 -6.87
C ASP A 260 5.18 13.13 -7.13
N GLY A 261 6.29 12.53 -6.68
CA GLY A 261 7.63 13.11 -6.79
C GLY A 261 7.87 14.33 -5.90
N LYS A 262 6.89 14.73 -5.08
CA LYS A 262 6.94 15.89 -4.19
C LYS A 262 7.22 15.43 -2.76
N LYS A 263 7.95 16.24 -2.00
CA LYS A 263 8.14 16.02 -0.56
C LYS A 263 6.78 15.98 0.12
N ALA A 264 6.65 15.07 1.08
CA ALA A 264 5.44 14.91 1.86
C ALA A 264 5.78 14.41 3.27
N TYR A 265 4.81 14.52 4.16
CA TYR A 265 4.81 13.84 5.44
C TYR A 265 3.68 12.81 5.50
N GLU A 266 4.01 11.62 5.96
CA GLU A 266 3.06 10.58 6.30
C GLU A 266 2.90 10.53 7.82
N THR A 267 1.72 10.90 8.33
CA THR A 267 1.41 10.81 9.76
C THR A 267 0.39 9.72 10.03
N ARG A 268 0.70 8.80 10.95
CA ARG A 268 -0.19 7.73 11.40
C ARG A 268 -0.54 7.91 12.87
N GLY A 269 -1.81 7.77 13.19
CA GLY A 269 -2.27 7.93 14.55
C GLY A 269 -3.67 7.38 14.76
N LYS A 270 -4.27 7.75 15.89
CA LYS A 270 -5.63 7.38 16.22
C LYS A 270 -6.49 8.63 16.32
N TRP A 271 -7.74 8.51 15.93
CA TRP A 271 -8.75 9.54 16.09
C TRP A 271 -9.80 9.07 17.09
N GLU A 272 -10.42 10.03 17.77
CA GLU A 272 -11.57 9.82 18.64
C GLU A 272 -12.60 10.94 18.38
N VAL A 273 -13.85 10.69 18.69
CA VAL A 273 -14.86 11.76 18.78
C VAL A 273 -14.84 12.30 20.19
N LYS A 274 -14.55 13.60 20.35
CA LYS A 274 -14.59 14.26 21.65
C LYS A 274 -15.99 14.13 22.25
N GLY A 275 -16.07 13.51 23.43
CA GLY A 275 -17.33 13.28 24.14
C GLY A 275 -18.06 12.00 23.75
N ASP A 276 -17.43 11.11 22.99
CA ASP A 276 -17.96 9.81 22.57
C ASP A 276 -16.86 8.72 22.62
N PHE A 277 -17.24 7.46 22.53
CA PHE A 277 -16.32 6.31 22.51
C PHE A 277 -15.91 5.90 21.09
N MET A 278 -16.43 6.57 20.06
CA MET A 278 -16.05 6.32 18.68
C MET A 278 -14.59 6.69 18.45
N ALA A 279 -13.79 5.70 18.05
CA ALA A 279 -12.37 5.88 17.75
C ALA A 279 -11.91 4.93 16.65
N GLY A 280 -10.73 5.19 16.10
CA GLY A 280 -10.09 4.34 15.12
C GLY A 280 -8.76 4.89 14.63
N PRO A 281 -8.08 4.19 13.72
CA PRO A 281 -6.84 4.68 13.16
C PRO A 281 -7.06 5.66 12.01
N PHE A 282 -6.06 6.50 11.77
CA PHE A 282 -5.95 7.31 10.57
C PHE A 282 -4.51 7.26 10.00
N LEU A 283 -4.42 7.64 8.73
CA LEU A 283 -3.19 8.07 8.08
C LEU A 283 -3.45 9.41 7.39
N ASN A 284 -2.42 10.24 7.30
CA ASN A 284 -2.47 11.58 6.72
C ASN A 284 -1.23 11.77 5.84
N TYR A 285 -1.45 12.19 4.60
CA TYR A 285 -0.38 12.66 3.72
C TYR A 285 -0.50 14.17 3.55
N THR A 286 0.48 14.91 4.06
CA THR A 286 0.63 16.35 3.85
C THR A 286 1.72 16.58 2.80
N VAL A 287 1.33 17.01 1.60
CA VAL A 287 2.18 17.09 0.41
C VAL A 287 2.49 18.55 0.08
N PHE A 288 3.77 18.86 -0.17
CA PHE A 288 4.21 20.20 -0.52
C PHE A 288 3.95 20.49 -1.99
N ASP A 289 2.95 21.33 -2.28
CA ASP A 289 2.63 21.84 -3.62
C ASP A 289 3.23 23.25 -3.79
N LYS A 290 4.56 23.28 -3.95
CA LYS A 290 5.34 24.52 -4.02
C LYS A 290 4.92 25.42 -5.19
N ASN A 291 4.52 24.83 -6.32
CA ASN A 291 4.13 25.58 -7.51
C ASN A 291 2.88 26.43 -7.27
N ASN A 292 1.95 25.95 -6.44
CA ASN A 292 0.71 26.65 -6.10
C ASN A 292 0.75 27.28 -4.69
N ASN A 293 1.93 27.38 -4.08
CA ASN A 293 2.15 27.94 -2.74
C ASN A 293 1.15 27.43 -1.66
N ARG A 294 0.94 26.11 -1.61
CA ARG A 294 0.05 25.46 -0.64
C ARG A 294 0.53 24.08 -0.21
N LEU A 295 -0.12 23.55 0.81
CA LEU A 295 -0.03 22.13 1.18
C LEU A 295 -1.32 21.44 0.74
N ILE A 296 -1.19 20.24 0.18
CA ILE A 296 -2.32 19.35 -0.11
C ILE A 296 -2.36 18.27 0.95
N VAL A 297 -3.51 18.08 1.57
CA VAL A 297 -3.72 17.05 2.57
C VAL A 297 -4.69 16.01 2.05
N VAL A 298 -4.25 14.74 2.04
CA VAL A 298 -5.11 13.57 1.82
C VAL A 298 -5.08 12.73 3.08
N GLU A 299 -6.21 12.61 3.76
CA GLU A 299 -6.35 11.85 4.99
C GLU A 299 -7.27 10.66 4.78
N GLY A 300 -6.90 9.50 5.32
CA GLY A 300 -7.74 8.33 5.40
C GLY A 300 -7.96 7.91 6.83
N PHE A 301 -9.20 7.66 7.24
CA PHE A 301 -9.50 7.12 8.57
C PHE A 301 -10.56 6.02 8.53
N THR A 302 -10.44 5.07 9.46
CA THR A 302 -11.31 3.89 9.54
C THR A 302 -12.02 3.85 10.88
N TYR A 303 -13.33 3.60 10.85
CA TYR A 303 -14.11 3.14 12.00
C TYR A 303 -14.52 1.69 11.76
N ALA A 304 -14.04 0.73 12.57
CA ALA A 304 -14.36 -0.69 12.41
C ALA A 304 -14.09 -1.47 13.72
N PRO A 305 -14.94 -1.31 14.75
CA PRO A 305 -14.63 -1.68 16.14
C PRO A 305 -14.26 -3.17 16.36
N SER A 306 -14.85 -4.09 15.60
CA SER A 306 -14.76 -5.54 15.87
C SER A 306 -13.77 -6.31 14.98
N VAL A 307 -12.96 -5.60 14.19
CA VAL A 307 -12.08 -6.23 13.19
C VAL A 307 -10.71 -5.57 13.17
N ASN A 308 -9.73 -6.32 12.66
CA ASN A 308 -8.41 -5.81 12.32
C ASN A 308 -8.51 -4.73 11.23
N LYS A 309 -7.70 -3.67 11.34
CA LYS A 309 -7.84 -2.41 10.60
C LYS A 309 -6.67 -2.11 9.69
N ARG A 310 -5.55 -2.83 9.83
CA ARG A 310 -4.36 -2.65 8.98
C ARG A 310 -4.68 -2.72 7.48
N ALA A 311 -5.49 -3.70 7.08
CA ALA A 311 -5.87 -3.86 5.66
C ALA A 311 -6.71 -2.67 5.16
N PHE A 312 -7.63 -2.16 5.98
CA PHE A 312 -8.45 -0.99 5.61
C PHE A 312 -7.61 0.27 5.48
N LEU A 313 -6.67 0.49 6.41
CA LEU A 313 -5.71 1.59 6.28
C LEU A 313 -4.82 1.44 5.06
N PHE A 314 -4.40 0.22 4.72
CA PHE A 314 -3.57 0.00 3.54
C PHE A 314 -4.31 0.36 2.24
N GLU A 315 -5.61 0.06 2.14
CA GLU A 315 -6.42 0.55 1.02
C GLU A 315 -6.48 2.08 0.97
N LEU A 316 -6.65 2.74 2.11
CA LEU A 316 -6.65 4.21 2.19
C LEU A 316 -5.29 4.80 1.85
N GLU A 317 -4.21 4.11 2.21
CA GLU A 317 -2.83 4.46 1.85
C GLU A 317 -2.62 4.38 0.35
N ALA A 318 -3.12 3.32 -0.29
CA ALA A 318 -3.05 3.14 -1.74
C ALA A 318 -3.79 4.28 -2.47
N ILE A 319 -4.93 4.74 -1.95
CA ILE A 319 -5.65 5.89 -2.49
C ILE A 319 -4.84 7.17 -2.29
N ALA A 320 -4.35 7.45 -1.08
CA ALA A 320 -3.58 8.66 -0.81
C ALA A 320 -2.29 8.75 -1.65
N LYS A 321 -1.56 7.64 -1.80
CA LYS A 321 -0.36 7.54 -2.65
C LYS A 321 -0.65 7.62 -4.15
N SER A 322 -1.92 7.50 -4.56
CA SER A 322 -2.31 7.67 -5.97
C SER A 322 -2.46 9.12 -6.41
N LEU A 323 -2.29 10.06 -5.46
CA LEU A 323 -2.38 11.48 -5.71
C LEU A 323 -1.52 11.90 -6.89
N LYS A 324 -2.12 12.68 -7.77
CA LYS A 324 -1.46 13.47 -8.83
C LYS A 324 -1.87 14.91 -8.70
N ILE A 325 -0.90 15.82 -8.67
CA ILE A 325 -1.13 17.27 -8.66
C ILE A 325 -0.76 17.77 -10.06
N LYS A 326 -1.72 18.39 -10.74
CA LYS A 326 -1.57 18.94 -12.10
C LYS A 326 -0.87 20.29 -12.06
#